data_AF-A0A7S2LVR5-F1
#
_entry.id   AF-A0A7S2LVR5-F1
#
_cell.length_a   1.000
_cell.length_b   1.000
_cell.length_c   1.000
_cell.angle_alpha   90.00
_cell.angle_beta   90.00
_cell.angle_gamma   90.00
#
_symmetry.space_group_name_H-M   'P 1'
#
loop_
_entity.id
_entity.type
_entity.pdbx_description
1 polymer ?
#
loop_
_entity_poly.entity_id
_entity_poly.type
_entity_poly.pdbx_seq_one_letter_code
_entity_poly.pdbx_strand_id
1 'polypeptide(L)'
;FFAIFNRLGVFFSHQWTSYTRPDPSGLQFAAMRSSLLELQRRHNRGATSMYVWVDYFSIPQVNPASKLQAIMSLPVYVSLLNIFVIVAPEVRHEDTGDVCNMGTYM
;
A
#
# COMPACT_ATOMS: atom_id res chain seq x y z
N PHE A 1 0.16 11.90 -21.41
CA PHE A 1 -1.13 11.20 -21.21
C PHE A 1 -1.14 9.75 -21.69
N PHE A 2 -0.51 9.37 -22.81
CA PHE A 2 -0.56 7.99 -23.34
C PHE A 2 0.26 6.93 -22.56
N ALA A 3 1.26 7.34 -21.77
CA ALA A 3 2.22 6.41 -21.12
C ALA A 3 1.67 5.67 -19.88
N ILE A 4 0.57 6.14 -19.28
CA ILE A 4 0.00 5.53 -18.08
C ILE A 4 -0.73 4.22 -18.42
N PHE A 5 -1.36 4.13 -19.59
CA PHE A 5 -2.16 2.95 -19.98
C PHE A 5 -1.34 1.68 -20.24
N ASN A 6 -0.01 1.78 -20.41
CA ASN A 6 0.84 0.60 -20.61
C ASN A 6 1.60 0.18 -19.34
N ARG A 7 1.31 0.81 -18.19
CA ARG A 7 1.94 0.50 -16.90
C ARG A 7 0.89 -0.01 -15.92
N LEU A 8 1.25 -1.05 -15.17
CA LEU A 8 0.33 -1.67 -14.21
C LEU A 8 0.35 -0.88 -12.90
N GLY A 9 -0.81 -0.37 -12.48
CA GLY A 9 -0.98 0.27 -11.18
C GLY A 9 -1.36 -0.72 -10.10
N VAL A 10 -0.64 -0.71 -8.98
CA VAL A 10 -0.89 -1.56 -7.80
C VAL A 10 -1.19 -0.67 -6.60
N PHE A 11 -2.31 -0.93 -5.93
CA PHE A 11 -2.65 -0.34 -4.64
C PHE A 11 -2.37 -1.34 -3.52
N PHE A 12 -1.52 -0.96 -2.56
CA PHE A 12 -1.33 -1.74 -1.34
C PHE A 12 -2.11 -1.10 -0.20
N SER A 13 -3.01 -1.88 0.39
CA SER A 13 -3.72 -1.51 1.61
C SER A 13 -3.18 -2.30 2.79
N HIS A 14 -2.93 -1.63 3.89
CA HIS A 14 -2.26 -2.18 5.06
C HIS A 14 -2.81 -1.51 6.32
N GLN A 15 -2.65 -2.15 7.47
CA GLN A 15 -3.13 -1.61 8.75
C GLN A 15 -1.99 -0.90 9.50
N TRP A 16 -2.32 0.12 10.28
CA TRP A 16 -1.34 0.70 11.22
C TRP A 16 -1.12 -0.27 12.37
N THR A 17 0.14 -0.60 12.63
CA THR A 17 0.55 -1.58 13.67
C THR A 17 1.26 -0.91 14.85
N SER A 18 1.13 0.40 14.94
CA SER A 18 1.43 1.23 16.10
C SER A 18 0.58 2.49 16.04
N TYR A 19 0.42 3.19 17.16
CA TYR A 19 -0.19 4.52 17.19
C TYR A 19 0.65 5.60 16.51
N THR A 20 1.97 5.40 16.38
CA THR A 20 2.89 6.44 15.89
C THR A 20 3.53 6.12 14.56
N ARG A 21 3.60 4.83 14.19
CA ARG A 21 4.27 4.36 12.97
C ARG A 21 3.37 3.34 12.24
N PRO A 22 3.34 3.36 10.90
CA PRO A 22 2.47 2.46 10.14
C PRO A 22 2.89 0.99 10.27
N ASP A 23 4.21 0.71 10.21
CA ASP A 23 4.78 -0.64 10.26
C ASP A 23 6.12 -0.65 11.02
N PRO A 24 6.10 -0.64 12.37
CA PRO A 24 7.31 -0.75 13.18
C PRO A 24 8.14 -2.00 12.89
N SER A 25 7.47 -3.10 12.56
CA SER A 25 8.08 -4.41 12.34
C SER A 25 8.78 -4.55 10.99
N GLY A 26 8.37 -3.76 10.00
CA GLY A 26 8.77 -3.90 8.60
C GLY A 26 8.19 -5.12 7.89
N LEU A 27 7.35 -5.92 8.56
CA LEU A 27 6.80 -7.16 8.01
C LEU A 27 5.73 -6.88 6.95
N GLN A 28 4.95 -5.81 7.11
CA GLN A 28 3.99 -5.40 6.06
C GLN A 28 4.74 -4.91 4.82
N PHE A 29 5.80 -4.13 5.00
CA PHE A 29 6.66 -3.70 3.89
C PHE A 29 7.34 -4.89 3.19
N ALA A 30 7.82 -5.88 3.94
CA ALA A 30 8.37 -7.11 3.37
C ALA A 30 7.32 -7.88 2.54
N ALA A 31 6.08 -7.98 3.04
CA ALA A 31 4.97 -8.60 2.32
C ALA A 31 4.59 -7.84 1.04
N MET A 32 4.60 -6.49 1.06
CA MET A 32 4.42 -5.66 -0.15
C MET A 32 5.50 -5.95 -1.20
N ARG A 33 6.77 -6.05 -0.79
CA ARG A 33 7.87 -6.35 -1.72
C ARG A 33 7.72 -7.73 -2.34
N SER A 34 7.44 -8.75 -1.54
CA SER A 34 7.27 -10.13 -2.02
C SER A 34 6.08 -10.25 -2.97
N SER A 35 4.95 -9.62 -2.65
CA SER A 35 3.78 -9.60 -3.55
C SER A 35 4.05 -8.84 -4.84
N LEU A 36 4.78 -7.71 -4.81
CA LEU A 36 5.16 -6.98 -6.01
C LEU A 36 6.05 -7.82 -6.94
N LEU A 37 7.03 -8.56 -6.40
CA LEU A 37 7.88 -9.46 -7.18
C LEU A 37 7.06 -10.58 -7.85
N GLU A 38 6.09 -11.14 -7.14
CA GLU A 38 5.21 -12.16 -7.72
C GLU A 38 4.29 -11.56 -8.81
N LEU A 39 3.78 -10.35 -8.61
CA LEU A 39 3.00 -9.65 -9.65
C LEU A 39 3.84 -9.36 -10.90
N GLN A 40 5.09 -8.92 -10.73
CA GLN A 40 6.03 -8.73 -11.84
C GLN A 40 6.19 -10.02 -12.66
N ARG A 41 6.39 -11.15 -11.96
CA ARG A 41 6.55 -12.45 -12.59
C ARG A 41 5.27 -12.93 -13.30
N ARG A 42 4.11 -12.77 -12.66
CA ARG A 42 2.80 -13.17 -13.23
C ARG A 42 2.41 -12.37 -14.47
N HIS A 43 2.73 -11.08 -14.50
CA HIS A 43 2.39 -10.20 -15.60
C HIS A 43 3.52 -10.02 -16.62
N ASN A 44 4.65 -10.71 -16.45
CA ASN A 44 5.86 -10.54 -17.26
C ASN A 44 6.29 -9.06 -17.40
N ARG A 45 6.28 -8.35 -16.26
CA ARG A 45 6.56 -6.91 -16.16
C ARG A 45 7.84 -6.68 -15.35
N GLY A 46 8.70 -5.77 -15.83
CA GLY A 46 9.86 -5.31 -15.08
C GLY A 46 9.51 -4.22 -14.06
N ALA A 47 10.41 -3.95 -13.11
CA ALA A 47 10.19 -2.98 -12.03
C ALA A 47 9.83 -1.56 -12.50
N THR A 48 10.38 -1.11 -13.62
CA THR A 48 10.11 0.23 -14.18
C THR A 48 8.77 0.34 -14.89
N SER A 49 8.05 -0.77 -15.06
CA SER A 49 6.77 -0.84 -15.79
C SER A 49 5.54 -0.91 -14.88
N MET A 50 5.74 -0.75 -13.57
CA MET A 50 4.66 -0.77 -12.57
C MET A 50 4.66 0.52 -11.75
N TYR A 51 3.47 0.99 -11.39
CA TYR A 51 3.27 2.06 -10.42
C TYR A 51 2.71 1.46 -9.15
N VAL A 52 3.20 1.94 -8.02
CA VAL A 52 2.79 1.46 -6.70
C VAL A 52 2.24 2.63 -5.89
N TRP A 53 1.05 2.44 -5.34
CA TRP A 53 0.45 3.34 -4.37
C TRP A 53 0.45 2.66 -2.99
N VAL A 54 0.97 3.38 -1.99
CA VAL A 54 0.93 3.00 -0.58
C VAL A 54 0.55 4.26 0.19
N ASP A 55 -0.57 4.24 0.91
CA ASP A 55 -1.15 5.45 1.51
C ASP A 55 -0.14 6.27 2.32
N TYR A 56 0.68 5.63 3.15
CA TYR A 56 1.67 6.35 3.95
C TYR A 56 2.70 7.13 3.12
N PHE A 57 3.17 6.56 2.00
CA PHE A 57 4.18 7.19 1.12
C PHE A 57 3.55 8.10 0.05
N SER A 58 2.33 7.80 -0.36
CA SER A 58 1.61 8.52 -1.43
C SER A 58 0.80 9.71 -0.90
N ILE A 59 0.52 9.75 0.41
CA ILE A 59 -0.19 10.86 1.06
C ILE A 59 0.81 11.70 1.88
N PRO A 60 0.80 13.04 1.75
CA PRO A 60 1.61 13.91 2.59
C PRO A 60 1.35 13.69 4.08
N GLN A 61 2.41 13.47 4.87
CA GLN A 61 2.26 13.20 6.30
C GLN A 61 2.32 14.45 7.19
N VAL A 62 3.05 15.49 6.75
CA VAL A 62 3.36 16.68 7.57
C VAL A 62 2.30 17.77 7.48
N ASN A 63 1.87 18.14 6.27
CA ASN A 63 0.92 19.23 6.08
C ASN A 63 -0.53 18.71 6.11
N PRO A 64 -1.38 19.12 7.09
CA PRO A 64 -2.74 18.60 7.20
C PRO A 64 -3.64 18.93 6.02
N ALA A 65 -3.49 20.12 5.42
CA ALA A 65 -4.31 20.54 4.28
C ALA A 65 -3.97 19.71 3.03
N SER A 66 -2.67 19.51 2.74
CA SER A 66 -2.23 18.65 1.65
C SER A 66 -2.57 17.19 1.89
N LYS A 67 -2.49 16.72 3.14
CA LYS A 67 -2.93 15.37 3.55
C LYS A 67 -4.41 15.17 3.22
N LEU A 68 -5.26 16.11 3.65
CA LEU A 68 -6.70 16.05 3.40
C LEU A 68 -7.00 16.07 1.90
N GLN A 69 -6.36 16.97 1.13
CA GLN A 69 -6.53 17.02 -0.33
C GLN A 69 -6.13 15.70 -1.01
N ALA A 70 -5.02 15.08 -0.59
CA ALA A 70 -4.59 13.78 -1.12
C ALA A 70 -5.58 12.66 -0.75
N ILE A 71 -6.07 12.61 0.50
CA ILE A 71 -7.12 11.66 0.93
C ILE A 71 -8.38 11.83 0.09
N MET A 72 -8.84 13.06 -0.12
CA MET A 72 -10.04 13.33 -0.93
C MET A 72 -9.87 12.93 -2.40
N SER A 73 -8.64 12.88 -2.90
CA SER A 73 -8.33 12.41 -4.26
C SER A 73 -8.18 10.89 -4.39
N LEU A 74 -8.10 10.17 -3.25
CA LEU A 74 -7.86 8.73 -3.22
C LEU A 74 -8.84 7.92 -4.09
N PRO A 75 -10.17 8.18 -4.08
CA PRO A 75 -11.09 7.45 -4.95
C PRO A 75 -10.75 7.57 -6.43
N VAL A 76 -10.31 8.75 -6.88
CA VAL A 76 -9.92 9.00 -8.27
C VAL A 76 -8.67 8.19 -8.62
N TYR A 77 -7.62 8.25 -7.81
CA TYR A 77 -6.40 7.47 -8.08
C TYR A 77 -6.65 5.96 -8.05
N VAL A 78 -7.37 5.47 -7.04
CA VAL A 78 -7.67 4.03 -6.90
C VAL A 78 -8.49 3.53 -8.09
N SER A 79 -9.44 4.31 -8.60
CA SER A 79 -10.23 3.95 -9.80
C SER A 79 -9.40 3.77 -11.07
N LEU A 80 -8.17 4.28 -11.12
CA LEU A 80 -7.25 4.16 -12.24
C LEU A 80 -6.25 3.00 -12.06
N LEU A 81 -6.16 2.40 -10.87
CA LEU A 81 -5.24 1.30 -10.59
C LEU A 81 -5.84 -0.03 -11.06
N ASN A 82 -4.97 -1.00 -11.34
CA ASN A 82 -5.37 -2.28 -11.94
C ASN A 82 -5.48 -3.40 -10.91
N ILE A 83 -4.67 -3.34 -9.85
CA ILE A 83 -4.55 -4.41 -8.86
C ILE A 83 -4.66 -3.82 -7.46
N PHE A 84 -5.51 -4.42 -6.64
CA PHE A 84 -5.63 -4.14 -5.22
C PHE A 84 -5.03 -5.29 -4.42
N VAL A 85 -4.09 -5.00 -3.53
CA VAL A 85 -3.43 -5.99 -2.68
C VAL A 85 -3.66 -5.64 -1.22
N ILE A 86 -4.31 -6.57 -0.50
CA ILE A 86 -4.41 -6.53 0.95
C ILE A 86 -3.09 -7.05 1.53
N VAL A 87 -2.47 -6.25 2.38
CA VAL A 87 -1.23 -6.57 3.09
C VAL A 87 -1.58 -6.84 4.54
N ALA A 88 -1.87 -8.11 4.83
CA ALA A 88 -2.27 -8.53 6.17
C ALA A 88 -1.48 -9.77 6.65
N PRO A 89 -0.14 -9.70 6.70
CA PRO A 89 0.65 -10.72 7.38
C PRO A 89 0.31 -10.75 8.87
N GLU A 90 0.58 -11.87 9.54
CA GLU A 90 0.49 -11.94 11.00
C GLU A 90 1.60 -11.10 11.64
N VAL A 91 1.22 -10.05 12.34
CA VAL A 91 2.12 -9.11 13.04
C VAL A 91 1.51 -8.71 14.36
N ARG A 92 2.32 -8.32 15.35
CA ARG A 92 1.81 -7.79 16.61
C ARG A 92 1.77 -6.27 16.56
N HIS A 93 0.67 -5.68 17.00
CA HIS A 93 0.61 -4.23 17.22
C HIS A 93 1.60 -3.86 18.33
N GLU A 94 2.49 -2.90 18.07
CA GLU A 94 3.58 -2.54 18.98
C GLU A 94 3.05 -2.07 20.35
N ASP A 95 2.00 -1.25 20.34
CA ASP A 95 1.47 -0.65 21.57
C ASP A 95 0.50 -1.56 22.35
N THR A 96 -0.34 -2.37 21.68
CA THR A 96 -1.38 -3.17 22.35
C THR A 96 -1.02 -4.65 22.50
N GLY A 97 -0.08 -5.15 21.69
CA GLY A 97 0.27 -6.57 21.62
C GLY A 97 -0.73 -7.45 20.85
N ASP A 98 -1.83 -6.86 20.37
CA ASP A 98 -2.86 -7.56 19.61
C ASP A 98 -2.29 -8.13 18.31
N VAL A 99 -2.85 -9.25 17.87
CA VAL A 99 -2.47 -9.87 16.60
C VAL A 99 -3.22 -9.17 15.47
N CYS A 100 -2.46 -8.52 14.61
CA CYS A 100 -2.91 -7.93 13.36
C CYS A 100 -2.72 -8.97 12.24
N ASN A 101 -3.78 -9.33 11.53
CA ASN A 101 -3.74 -10.27 10.41
C ASN A 101 -4.92 -10.03 9.46
N MET A 102 -5.17 -10.97 8.54
CA MET A 102 -6.29 -10.88 7.58
C MET A 102 -7.66 -10.78 8.27
N GLY A 103 -7.84 -11.45 9.42
CA GLY A 103 -9.09 -11.44 10.17
C GLY A 103 -9.35 -10.13 10.90
N THR A 104 -8.33 -9.37 11.28
CA THR A 104 -8.47 -8.04 11.90
C THR A 104 -8.49 -6.90 10.89
N TYR A 105 -8.18 -7.19 9.62
CA TYR A 105 -8.20 -6.23 8.53
C TYR A 105 -9.61 -5.99 7.97
N MET A 106 -10.50 -7.00 8.06
CA MET A 106 -11.91 -6.95 7.65
C MET A 106 -12.83 -6.59 8.81
#